data_AF-A0A1F3LW60-F1
#
_entry.id   AF-A0A1F3LW60-F1
#
_cell.length_a   1.000
_cell.length_b   1.000
_cell.length_c   1.000
_cell.angle_alpha   90.00
_cell.angle_beta   90.00
_cell.angle_gamma   90.00
#
_symmetry.space_group_name_H-M   'P 1'
#
loop_
_entity.id
_entity.type
_entity.pdbx_description
1 polymer ?
#
loop_
_entity_poly.entity_id
_entity_poly.type
_entity_poly.pdbx_seq_one_letter_code
_entity_poly.pdbx_strand_id
1 'polypeptide(L)'
;MNIYKYRGGHFKRDLASLVNNYFYASSAEYLNDPCEMLVFSDKFKLQIGFFGKLLGKQSRDKIEELNGGIDDLLLRRNEMGIYSLSETYDDELLWAHYADGHKGFCIEYDLDILLNESSFSKLRYFPVKYKMKPPQIDINDLKNNSLDFYKKVAGIKSKKWSYEKEIRIISEDVGEQDYDYRAVKAIYFGYKMPDKQKRIIMNRLKGRGLKYYQIELDEKNYTFFRKEIIDQFISSPEYLFKFYRDNRNVRILPSIIDYRIIEQRYYSSRKKGHLSIILDYKLFESELKKIGEELKNKLFRAAKIGRIFYYIKGQSTEIAWAYTHYNEENTETKVQGLIIEEEQVFINIAKSDNRDIIGQWIDDSAYISSLKTLYVSEKRYFMETLYQDKSKSCTEQIINKVPIGLKCEDKTGNKHGEYIIIDKNGILCYYSSSDLFKKIIGIRNNIKQIL
;
A
#
# COMPACT_ATOMS: atom_id res chain seq x y z
N MET A 1 6.46 11.55 -14.12
CA MET A 1 7.73 11.63 -14.90
C MET A 1 8.53 10.34 -14.69
N ASN A 2 9.22 9.82 -15.71
CA ASN A 2 10.04 8.60 -15.56
C ASN A 2 11.49 8.95 -15.22
N ILE A 3 12.06 8.23 -14.26
CA ILE A 3 13.43 8.44 -13.76
C ILE A 3 14.13 7.11 -13.52
N TYR A 4 15.45 7.15 -13.47
CA TYR A 4 16.26 5.95 -13.64
C TYR A 4 17.27 5.78 -12.51
N LYS A 5 17.40 4.54 -12.00
CA LYS A 5 18.43 4.16 -11.04
C LYS A 5 19.28 3.01 -11.55
N TYR A 6 20.55 3.28 -11.76
CA TYR A 6 21.56 2.28 -12.10
C TYR A 6 22.00 1.51 -10.85
N ARG A 7 22.16 0.19 -10.99
CA ARG A 7 22.55 -0.75 -9.95
C ARG A 7 23.52 -1.81 -10.48
N GLY A 8 24.56 -2.12 -9.70
CA GLY A 8 25.59 -3.09 -10.05
C GLY A 8 26.51 -3.40 -8.85
N GLY A 9 27.28 -4.49 -8.95
CA GLY A 9 28.28 -4.88 -7.95
C GLY A 9 27.73 -5.60 -6.71
N HIS A 10 26.46 -5.35 -6.34
CA HIS A 10 25.84 -5.96 -5.16
C HIS A 10 24.47 -6.58 -5.47
N PHE A 11 24.42 -7.48 -6.45
CA PHE A 11 23.20 -8.07 -6.99
C PHE A 11 22.17 -8.53 -5.94
N LYS A 12 22.60 -9.25 -4.88
CA LYS A 12 21.69 -9.75 -3.83
C LYS A 12 20.99 -8.61 -3.07
N ARG A 13 21.75 -7.58 -2.67
CA ARG A 13 21.23 -6.41 -1.96
C ARG A 13 20.28 -5.62 -2.85
N ASP A 14 20.71 -5.33 -4.07
CA ASP A 14 19.93 -4.49 -4.99
C ASP A 14 18.62 -5.19 -5.39
N LEU A 15 18.65 -6.50 -5.63
CA LEU A 15 17.42 -7.27 -5.86
C LEU A 15 16.53 -7.34 -4.62
N ALA A 16 17.09 -7.50 -3.43
CA ALA A 16 16.30 -7.50 -2.20
C ALA A 16 15.54 -6.18 -2.02
N SER A 17 16.14 -5.05 -2.38
CA SER A 17 15.48 -3.73 -2.32
C SER A 17 14.25 -3.64 -3.23
N LEU A 18 14.32 -4.17 -4.45
CA LEU A 18 13.18 -4.24 -5.37
C LEU A 18 12.08 -5.20 -4.89
N VAL A 19 12.47 -6.38 -4.41
CA VAL A 19 11.52 -7.39 -3.90
C VAL A 19 10.74 -6.84 -2.70
N ASN A 20 11.42 -6.09 -1.84
CA ASN A 20 10.87 -5.55 -0.60
C ASN A 20 10.35 -4.11 -0.75
N ASN A 21 10.26 -3.57 -1.97
CA ASN A 21 9.66 -2.27 -2.27
C ASN A 21 10.28 -1.10 -1.51
N TYR A 22 11.61 -1.03 -1.41
CA TYR A 22 12.28 0.10 -0.77
C TYR A 22 13.52 0.54 -1.53
N PHE A 23 13.95 1.78 -1.29
CA PHE A 23 15.26 2.27 -1.67
C PHE A 23 16.04 2.72 -0.44
N TYR A 24 17.37 2.66 -0.49
CA TYR A 24 18.21 3.17 0.58
C TYR A 24 18.65 4.60 0.25
N ALA A 25 18.24 5.56 1.08
CA ALA A 25 18.69 6.94 1.05
C ALA A 25 19.99 7.05 1.86
N SER A 26 21.09 7.36 1.18
CA SER A 26 22.45 7.38 1.75
C SER A 26 22.75 8.69 2.46
N SER A 27 23.64 8.68 3.45
CA SER A 27 24.27 9.93 3.90
C SER A 27 25.20 10.48 2.81
N ALA A 28 25.50 11.77 2.90
CA ALA A 28 26.42 12.47 1.99
C ALA A 28 27.83 11.83 1.95
N GLU A 29 28.29 11.30 3.09
CA GLU A 29 29.65 10.74 3.25
C GLU A 29 29.90 9.48 2.41
N TYR A 30 28.85 8.74 2.07
CA TYR A 30 28.95 7.51 1.27
C TYR A 30 28.62 7.72 -0.22
N LEU A 31 28.39 8.97 -0.65
CA LEU A 31 28.30 9.28 -2.07
C LEU A 31 29.69 9.21 -2.71
N ASN A 32 29.72 8.98 -4.02
CA ASN A 32 30.95 8.61 -4.73
C ASN A 32 31.88 9.79 -5.08
N ASP A 33 31.38 11.03 -5.03
CA ASP A 33 32.16 12.23 -5.32
C ASP A 33 32.58 12.92 -4.00
N PRO A 34 33.89 13.14 -3.73
CA PRO A 34 34.33 13.86 -2.53
C PRO A 34 33.89 15.33 -2.51
N CYS A 35 33.42 15.88 -3.64
CA CYS A 35 32.84 17.21 -3.72
C CYS A 35 31.34 17.24 -3.38
N GLU A 36 30.75 16.12 -2.97
CA GLU A 36 29.32 16.04 -2.66
C GLU A 36 28.92 16.98 -1.54
N MET A 37 27.88 17.77 -1.79
CA MET A 37 27.29 18.71 -0.84
C MET A 37 28.29 19.70 -0.21
N LEU A 38 29.40 19.98 -0.89
CA LEU A 38 30.30 21.07 -0.48
C LEU A 38 29.52 22.39 -0.50
N VAL A 39 29.44 23.03 0.65
CA VAL A 39 28.80 24.33 0.83
C VAL A 39 29.57 25.08 1.89
N PHE A 40 29.74 26.38 1.67
CA PHE A 40 30.52 27.24 2.54
C PHE A 40 29.66 28.36 3.12
N SER A 41 29.99 28.81 4.33
CA SER A 41 29.31 29.90 5.03
C SER A 41 30.16 31.17 5.15
N ASP A 42 31.29 31.26 4.44
CA ASP A 42 32.23 32.40 4.53
C ASP A 42 31.54 33.73 4.20
N LYS A 43 30.73 33.74 3.14
CA LYS A 43 29.98 34.92 2.72
C LYS A 43 28.98 35.36 3.80
N PHE A 44 28.28 34.42 4.42
CA PHE A 44 27.40 34.70 5.56
C PHE A 44 28.17 35.29 6.74
N LYS A 45 29.27 34.64 7.14
CA LYS A 45 30.15 35.06 8.25
C LYS A 45 30.65 36.50 8.05
N LEU A 46 31.08 36.85 6.83
CA LEU A 46 31.50 38.21 6.47
C LEU A 46 30.36 39.22 6.57
N GLN A 47 29.18 38.89 6.05
CA GLN A 47 28.01 39.79 6.07
C GLN A 47 27.56 40.10 7.49
N ILE A 48 27.36 39.08 8.33
CA ILE A 48 26.93 39.31 9.71
C ILE A 48 28.01 39.99 10.55
N GLY A 49 29.30 39.72 10.29
CA GLY A 49 30.41 40.40 10.94
C GLY A 49 30.44 41.90 10.65
N PHE A 50 30.06 42.31 9.44
CA PHE A 50 29.87 43.72 9.09
C PHE A 50 28.72 44.36 9.88
N PHE A 51 27.56 43.68 9.98
CA PHE A 51 26.43 44.15 10.79
C PHE A 51 26.77 44.24 12.29
N GLY A 52 27.56 43.32 12.83
CA GLY A 52 27.99 43.34 14.23
C GLY A 52 28.88 44.53 14.61
N LYS A 53 29.76 44.95 13.69
CA LYS A 53 30.61 46.12 13.92
C LYS A 53 29.80 47.41 14.11
N LEU A 54 28.58 47.46 13.59
CA LEU A 54 27.67 48.61 13.69
C LEU A 54 26.85 48.62 15.00
N LEU A 55 26.77 47.52 15.76
CA LEU A 55 25.74 47.32 16.82
C LEU A 55 26.27 47.05 18.24
N GLY A 56 27.57 47.21 18.51
CA GLY A 56 28.15 47.18 19.88
C GLY A 56 28.39 45.79 20.50
N LYS A 57 28.85 45.70 21.76
CA LYS A 57 29.35 44.45 22.38
C LYS A 57 28.30 43.33 22.52
N GLN A 58 27.06 43.65 22.90
CA GLN A 58 25.94 42.68 22.98
C GLN A 58 25.58 42.03 21.63
N SER A 59 25.98 42.65 20.50
CA SER A 59 25.78 42.07 19.18
C SER A 59 26.80 40.98 18.83
N ARG A 60 27.97 40.93 19.51
CA ARG A 60 29.03 39.96 19.22
C ARG A 60 28.64 38.55 19.66
N ASP A 61 28.14 38.38 20.88
CA ASP A 61 27.73 37.07 21.40
C ASP A 61 26.61 36.46 20.54
N LYS A 62 25.64 37.27 20.12
CA LYS A 62 24.57 36.86 19.19
C LYS A 62 25.09 36.47 17.80
N ILE A 63 26.17 37.08 17.33
CA ILE A 63 26.78 36.76 16.03
C ILE A 63 27.55 35.44 16.11
N GLU A 64 28.23 35.18 17.23
CA GLU A 64 28.86 33.89 17.48
C GLU A 64 27.80 32.77 17.56
N GLU A 65 26.68 33.02 18.25
CA GLU A 65 25.54 32.10 18.28
C GLU A 65 24.97 31.83 16.88
N LEU A 66 24.76 32.86 16.06
CA LEU A 66 24.29 32.71 14.67
C LEU A 66 25.28 31.94 13.79
N ASN A 67 26.59 32.20 13.94
CA ASN A 67 27.63 31.46 13.24
C ASN A 67 27.62 29.99 13.60
N GLY A 68 27.55 29.69 14.91
CA GLY A 68 27.42 28.33 15.43
C GLY A 68 26.17 27.64 14.88
N GLY A 69 25.02 28.33 14.88
CA GLY A 69 23.78 27.79 14.34
C GLY A 69 23.84 27.44 12.85
N ILE A 70 24.53 28.24 12.02
CA ILE A 70 24.74 27.89 10.60
C ILE A 70 25.69 26.69 10.47
N ASP A 71 26.79 26.68 11.22
CA ASP A 71 27.75 25.57 11.15
C ASP A 71 27.07 24.26 11.59
N ASP A 72 26.25 24.28 12.64
CA ASP A 72 25.41 23.15 13.08
C ASP A 72 24.41 22.71 12.00
N LEU A 73 23.70 23.65 11.37
CA LEU A 73 22.79 23.33 10.26
C LEU A 73 23.52 22.67 9.08
N LEU A 74 24.74 23.12 8.79
CA LEU A 74 25.57 22.52 7.76
C LEU A 74 26.09 21.13 8.17
N LEU A 75 26.33 20.87 9.46
CA LEU A 75 26.70 19.54 9.96
C LEU A 75 25.55 18.54 9.84
N ARG A 76 24.30 18.97 10.12
CA ARG A 76 23.10 18.14 9.97
C ARG A 76 22.84 17.65 8.55
N ARG A 77 23.56 18.16 7.54
CA ARG A 77 23.49 17.64 6.16
C ARG A 77 23.82 16.15 6.06
N ASN A 78 24.64 15.63 6.98
CA ASN A 78 25.03 14.21 7.00
C ASN A 78 23.92 13.30 7.58
N GLU A 79 22.94 13.89 8.26
CA GLU A 79 21.75 13.18 8.80
C GLU A 79 20.67 13.00 7.71
N MET A 80 20.73 13.81 6.65
CA MET A 80 19.79 13.76 5.54
C MET A 80 20.03 12.53 4.67
N GLY A 81 18.98 11.80 4.34
CA GLY A 81 19.06 10.70 3.39
C GLY A 81 18.96 11.20 1.95
N ILE A 82 19.85 10.73 1.08
CA ILE A 82 19.99 11.15 -0.31
C ILE A 82 19.82 9.95 -1.23
N TYR A 83 18.94 10.10 -2.22
CA TYR A 83 18.75 9.12 -3.26
C TYR A 83 18.90 9.74 -4.65
N SER A 84 20.07 9.51 -5.24
CA SER A 84 20.43 10.00 -6.58
C SER A 84 19.81 9.14 -7.68
N LEU A 85 19.09 9.78 -8.59
CA LEU A 85 18.46 9.21 -9.79
C LEU A 85 18.93 9.97 -11.03
N SER A 86 18.68 9.43 -12.21
CA SER A 86 18.97 10.10 -13.49
C SER A 86 17.71 10.28 -14.31
N GLU A 87 17.69 11.29 -15.18
CA GLU A 87 16.67 11.48 -16.21
C GLU A 87 16.85 10.53 -17.42
N THR A 88 17.99 9.83 -17.52
CA THR A 88 18.34 8.97 -18.66
C THR A 88 18.62 7.53 -18.27
N TYR A 89 18.34 6.59 -19.18
CA TYR A 89 18.62 5.16 -19.02
C TYR A 89 19.79 4.67 -19.89
N ASP A 90 20.22 5.47 -20.87
CA ASP A 90 21.11 5.12 -21.97
C ASP A 90 22.50 5.77 -21.88
N ASP A 91 22.78 6.56 -20.84
CA ASP A 91 24.09 7.19 -20.66
C ASP A 91 25.19 6.14 -20.41
N GLU A 92 26.21 6.15 -21.28
CA GLU A 92 27.34 5.22 -21.27
C GLU A 92 28.11 5.27 -19.95
N LEU A 93 28.41 6.47 -19.45
CA LEU A 93 29.20 6.64 -18.23
C LEU A 93 28.42 6.17 -17.00
N LEU A 94 27.10 6.37 -16.97
CA LEU A 94 26.27 5.84 -15.89
C LEU A 94 26.26 4.30 -15.88
N TRP A 95 26.18 3.65 -17.04
CA TRP A 95 26.30 2.20 -17.12
C TRP A 95 27.68 1.69 -16.68
N ALA A 96 28.74 2.39 -17.08
CA ALA A 96 30.12 2.04 -16.71
C ALA A 96 30.35 2.18 -15.20
N HIS A 97 29.94 3.29 -14.60
CA HIS A 97 30.22 3.61 -13.21
C HIS A 97 29.26 2.96 -12.20
N TYR A 98 27.97 2.94 -12.50
CA TYR A 98 26.94 2.60 -11.50
C TYR A 98 26.23 1.27 -11.75
N ALA A 99 26.45 0.66 -12.92
CA ALA A 99 25.89 -0.64 -13.27
C ALA A 99 26.98 -1.69 -13.54
N ASP A 100 28.07 -1.64 -12.76
CA ASP A 100 29.13 -2.66 -12.75
C ASP A 100 29.70 -2.96 -14.15
N GLY A 101 30.06 -1.89 -14.88
CA GLY A 101 30.57 -2.01 -16.25
C GLY A 101 29.59 -2.70 -17.19
N HIS A 102 28.32 -2.30 -17.16
CA HIS A 102 27.19 -2.88 -17.92
C HIS A 102 26.78 -4.31 -17.53
N LYS A 103 27.27 -4.88 -16.42
CA LYS A 103 26.82 -6.19 -15.93
C LYS A 103 25.59 -6.12 -15.01
N GLY A 104 25.29 -4.93 -14.52
CA GLY A 104 24.16 -4.62 -13.67
C GLY A 104 22.86 -4.36 -14.44
N PHE A 105 21.98 -3.57 -13.84
CA PHE A 105 20.68 -3.20 -14.39
C PHE A 105 20.30 -1.76 -14.03
N CYS A 106 19.33 -1.22 -14.75
CA CYS A 106 18.75 0.09 -14.47
C CYS A 106 17.25 -0.06 -14.18
N ILE A 107 16.78 0.63 -13.14
CA ILE A 107 15.39 0.62 -12.67
C ILE A 107 14.72 1.88 -13.17
N GLU A 108 13.60 1.74 -13.87
CA GLU A 108 12.73 2.85 -14.22
C GLU A 108 11.61 2.99 -13.19
N TYR A 109 11.55 4.17 -12.60
CA TYR A 109 10.48 4.58 -11.69
C TYR A 109 9.57 5.60 -12.33
N ASP A 110 8.28 5.49 -12.03
CA ASP A 110 7.35 6.60 -12.07
C ASP A 110 7.55 7.45 -10.81
N LEU A 111 8.05 8.67 -10.98
CA LEU A 111 8.39 9.55 -9.86
C LEU A 111 7.18 9.94 -9.02
N ASP A 112 6.01 10.13 -9.63
CA ASP A 112 4.82 10.60 -8.93
C ASP A 112 4.30 9.51 -7.98
N ILE A 113 4.35 8.25 -8.41
CA ILE A 113 4.03 7.09 -7.57
C ILE A 113 5.13 6.86 -6.52
N LEU A 114 6.41 7.01 -6.89
CA LEU A 114 7.54 6.84 -5.98
C LEU A 114 7.50 7.81 -4.79
N LEU A 115 7.04 9.04 -5.02
CA LEU A 115 6.98 10.10 -4.02
C LEU A 115 5.65 10.18 -3.27
N ASN A 116 4.69 9.29 -3.53
CA ASN A 116 3.35 9.42 -2.97
C ASN A 116 3.37 9.37 -1.43
N GLU A 117 3.25 10.55 -0.82
CA GLU A 117 3.35 10.75 0.64
C GLU A 117 2.29 9.98 1.44
N SER A 118 1.14 9.68 0.83
CA SER A 118 0.08 8.88 1.48
C SER A 118 0.52 7.46 1.83
N SER A 119 1.63 7.01 1.24
CA SER A 119 2.08 5.62 1.34
C SER A 119 3.19 5.43 2.37
N PHE A 120 4.12 6.38 2.60
CA PHE A 120 5.31 6.14 3.44
C PHE A 120 5.84 7.37 4.20
N SER A 121 6.70 8.19 3.58
CA SER A 121 7.44 9.28 4.23
C SER A 121 7.32 10.61 3.47
N LYS A 122 7.63 11.72 4.16
CA LYS A 122 7.69 13.05 3.55
C LYS A 122 8.99 13.18 2.76
N LEU A 123 8.91 12.91 1.47
CA LEU A 123 10.06 12.97 0.57
C LEU A 123 10.07 14.31 -0.17
N ARG A 124 11.26 14.88 -0.34
CA ARG A 124 11.48 16.06 -1.20
C ARG A 124 12.25 15.63 -2.42
N TYR A 125 12.08 16.32 -3.53
CA TYR A 125 12.92 16.07 -4.70
C TYR A 125 13.25 17.35 -5.47
N PHE A 126 14.36 17.31 -6.19
CA PHE A 126 14.77 18.37 -7.10
C PHE A 126 15.83 17.89 -8.11
N PRO A 127 15.87 18.47 -9.32
CA PRO A 127 16.99 18.28 -10.23
C PRO A 127 18.25 18.97 -9.67
N VAL A 128 19.39 18.35 -9.87
CA VAL A 128 20.70 18.88 -9.46
C VAL A 128 21.15 19.96 -10.43
N LYS A 129 21.66 21.06 -9.87
CA LYS A 129 22.25 22.17 -10.61
C LYS A 129 23.77 22.03 -10.66
N TYR A 130 24.32 22.08 -11.86
CA TYR A 130 25.74 21.85 -12.08
C TYR A 130 26.51 23.17 -12.17
N LYS A 131 27.52 23.36 -11.32
CA LYS A 131 28.33 24.59 -11.24
C LYS A 131 29.83 24.31 -11.20
N MET A 132 30.63 25.32 -11.58
CA MET A 132 32.10 25.24 -11.51
C MET A 132 32.66 25.46 -10.10
N LYS A 133 31.86 26.05 -9.20
CA LYS A 133 32.24 26.36 -7.82
C LYS A 133 31.12 25.95 -6.86
N PRO A 134 31.47 25.48 -5.64
CA PRO A 134 30.50 25.20 -4.59
C PRO A 134 29.64 26.44 -4.22
N PRO A 135 28.40 26.24 -3.74
CA PRO A 135 27.57 27.31 -3.24
C PRO A 135 28.11 27.94 -1.95
N GLN A 136 27.70 29.19 -1.73
CA GLN A 136 27.95 29.97 -0.52
C GLN A 136 26.61 30.33 0.12
N ILE A 137 26.45 30.06 1.41
CA ILE A 137 25.34 30.55 2.22
C ILE A 137 25.52 32.06 2.45
N ASP A 138 24.43 32.81 2.39
CA ASP A 138 24.38 34.24 2.67
C ASP A 138 23.14 34.61 3.48
N ILE A 139 23.09 35.86 3.97
CA ILE A 139 22.06 36.30 4.92
C ILE A 139 20.63 36.19 4.37
N ASN A 140 20.45 36.16 3.05
CA ASN A 140 19.12 36.00 2.46
C ASN A 140 18.60 34.56 2.61
N ASP A 141 19.48 33.58 2.78
CA ASP A 141 19.06 32.19 2.98
C ASP A 141 18.31 31.98 4.31
N LEU A 142 18.49 32.87 5.29
CA LEU A 142 17.72 32.87 6.54
C LEU A 142 16.23 33.14 6.31
N LYS A 143 15.86 33.75 5.17
CA LYS A 143 14.47 34.07 4.81
C LYS A 143 13.84 32.98 3.95
N ASN A 144 14.63 32.00 3.49
CA ASN A 144 14.15 30.97 2.58
C ASN A 144 13.36 29.89 3.32
N ASN A 145 12.43 29.24 2.61
CA ASN A 145 11.78 28.05 3.13
C ASN A 145 12.79 26.87 3.20
N SER A 146 12.41 25.82 3.92
CA SER A 146 13.28 24.65 4.09
C SER A 146 13.67 23.98 2.77
N LEU A 147 12.77 23.94 1.77
CA LEU A 147 13.05 23.32 0.47
C LEU A 147 14.17 24.05 -0.29
N ASP A 148 14.19 25.38 -0.27
CA ASP A 148 15.22 26.16 -0.97
C ASP A 148 16.58 26.03 -0.28
N PHE A 149 16.60 25.87 1.04
CA PHE A 149 17.81 25.49 1.78
C PHE A 149 18.32 24.11 1.34
N TYR A 150 17.47 23.07 1.31
CA TYR A 150 17.87 21.74 0.83
C TYR A 150 18.41 21.78 -0.61
N LYS A 151 17.77 22.53 -1.51
CA LYS A 151 18.25 22.70 -2.89
C LYS A 151 19.64 23.35 -2.95
N LYS A 152 19.93 24.29 -2.04
CA LYS A 152 21.22 24.98 -2.01
C LYS A 152 22.33 24.09 -1.48
N VAL A 153 22.06 23.30 -0.44
CA VAL A 153 23.04 22.44 0.23
C VAL A 153 23.23 21.12 -0.51
N ALA A 154 22.14 20.48 -0.93
CA ALA A 154 22.15 19.14 -1.52
C ALA A 154 21.90 19.10 -3.03
N GLY A 155 21.52 20.23 -3.65
CA GLY A 155 21.14 20.29 -5.06
C GLY A 155 22.17 20.92 -5.99
N ILE A 156 23.41 21.13 -5.54
CA ILE A 156 24.49 21.67 -6.39
C ILE A 156 25.65 20.69 -6.46
N LYS A 157 26.09 20.36 -7.67
CA LYS A 157 27.20 19.44 -7.94
C LYS A 157 28.19 20.04 -8.93
N SER A 158 29.42 19.52 -8.95
CA SER A 158 30.45 19.94 -9.89
C SER A 158 30.01 19.75 -11.35
N LYS A 159 30.32 20.72 -12.21
CA LYS A 159 29.96 20.70 -13.64
C LYS A 159 30.47 19.49 -14.40
N LYS A 160 31.55 18.87 -13.92
CA LYS A 160 32.12 17.64 -14.50
C LYS A 160 31.13 16.47 -14.49
N TRP A 161 30.19 16.44 -13.54
CA TRP A 161 29.17 15.39 -13.40
C TRP A 161 27.86 15.72 -14.12
N SER A 162 27.83 16.74 -14.98
CA SER A 162 26.58 17.17 -15.63
C SER A 162 25.96 16.15 -16.59
N TYR A 163 26.73 15.14 -17.00
CA TYR A 163 26.22 14.01 -17.79
C TYR A 163 25.23 13.15 -17.00
N GLU A 164 25.30 13.15 -15.66
CA GLU A 164 24.41 12.30 -14.84
C GLU A 164 22.94 12.68 -14.94
N LYS A 165 22.64 13.94 -15.31
CA LYS A 165 21.29 14.52 -15.35
C LYS A 165 20.51 14.14 -14.08
N GLU A 166 21.13 14.45 -12.94
CA GLU A 166 20.76 13.88 -11.66
C GLU A 166 19.51 14.54 -11.09
N ILE A 167 18.58 13.71 -10.60
CA ILE A 167 17.46 14.11 -9.75
C ILE A 167 17.72 13.51 -8.36
N ARG A 168 17.65 14.32 -7.31
CA ARG A 168 17.78 13.85 -5.94
C ARG A 168 16.43 13.78 -5.26
N ILE A 169 16.17 12.66 -4.61
CA ILE A 169 15.16 12.55 -3.56
C ILE A 169 15.88 12.70 -2.21
N ILE A 170 15.32 13.52 -1.33
CA ILE A 170 15.80 13.79 0.02
C ILE A 170 14.77 13.29 1.02
N SER A 171 15.23 12.45 1.95
CA SER A 171 14.48 12.04 3.14
C SER A 171 15.02 12.76 4.38
N GLU A 172 14.19 12.86 5.42
CA GLU A 172 14.59 13.47 6.69
C GLU A 172 15.74 12.69 7.35
N ASP A 173 15.70 11.36 7.27
CA ASP A 173 16.72 10.47 7.83
C ASP A 173 17.41 9.61 6.76
N VAL A 174 18.66 9.25 7.01
CA VAL A 174 19.39 8.20 6.30
C VAL A 174 18.76 6.84 6.56
N GLY A 175 18.62 6.02 5.51
CA GLY A 175 18.17 4.65 5.65
C GLY A 175 17.18 4.20 4.58
N GLU A 176 16.44 3.16 4.91
CA GLU A 176 15.46 2.56 4.00
C GLU A 176 14.18 3.41 3.93
N GLN A 177 13.78 3.71 2.70
CA GLN A 177 12.54 4.42 2.38
C GLN A 177 11.67 3.46 1.56
N ASP A 178 10.56 3.03 2.17
CA ASP A 178 9.58 2.16 1.51
C ASP A 178 8.84 2.97 0.42
N TYR A 179 8.40 2.28 -0.64
CA TYR A 179 7.65 2.85 -1.76
C TYR A 179 6.59 1.88 -2.26
N ASP A 180 5.63 2.40 -3.03
CA ASP A 180 4.59 1.56 -3.65
C ASP A 180 5.20 0.74 -4.78
N TYR A 181 5.09 -0.59 -4.74
CA TYR A 181 5.69 -1.48 -5.75
C TYR A 181 5.38 -1.08 -7.21
N ARG A 182 4.24 -0.41 -7.45
CA ARG A 182 3.79 0.11 -8.75
C ARG A 182 4.64 1.28 -9.25
N ALA A 183 5.48 1.86 -8.41
CA ALA A 183 6.44 2.90 -8.78
C ALA A 183 7.47 2.35 -9.76
N VAL A 184 7.88 1.08 -9.63
CA VAL A 184 8.77 0.45 -10.61
C VAL A 184 7.95 0.11 -11.85
N LYS A 185 8.35 0.63 -13.01
CA LYS A 185 7.66 0.41 -14.30
C LYS A 185 8.40 -0.56 -15.21
N ALA A 186 9.72 -0.49 -15.19
CA ALA A 186 10.55 -1.35 -16.02
C ALA A 186 11.93 -1.62 -15.42
N ILE A 187 12.54 -2.72 -15.87
CA ILE A 187 13.93 -3.04 -15.59
C ILE A 187 14.68 -3.19 -16.91
N TYR A 188 15.83 -2.51 -17.00
CA TYR A 188 16.74 -2.54 -18.13
C TYR A 188 17.94 -3.39 -17.73
N PHE A 189 18.18 -4.48 -18.44
CA PHE A 189 19.34 -5.33 -18.23
C PHE A 189 20.52 -4.77 -18.99
N GLY A 190 21.65 -4.63 -18.29
CA GLY A 190 22.87 -4.13 -18.88
C GLY A 190 23.34 -5.00 -20.05
N TYR A 191 24.08 -4.38 -20.97
CA TYR A 191 24.60 -5.03 -22.17
C TYR A 191 25.37 -6.34 -21.87
N LYS A 192 26.08 -6.41 -20.74
CA LYS A 192 26.88 -7.56 -20.31
C LYS A 192 26.23 -8.38 -19.20
N MET A 193 24.95 -8.14 -18.88
CA MET A 193 24.28 -8.85 -17.79
C MET A 193 24.09 -10.33 -18.15
N PRO A 194 24.48 -11.28 -17.27
CA PRO A 194 24.25 -12.71 -17.52
C PRO A 194 22.76 -13.09 -17.48
N ASP A 195 22.32 -13.95 -18.41
CA ASP A 195 20.91 -14.37 -18.51
C ASP A 195 20.38 -15.04 -17.24
N LYS A 196 21.24 -15.75 -16.51
CA LYS A 196 20.88 -16.33 -15.21
C LYS A 196 20.39 -15.26 -14.23
N GLN A 197 21.05 -14.09 -14.19
CA GLN A 197 20.66 -12.99 -13.31
C GLN A 197 19.37 -12.31 -13.80
N LYS A 198 19.22 -12.10 -15.13
CA LYS A 198 17.97 -11.58 -15.72
C LYS A 198 16.78 -12.42 -15.30
N ARG A 199 16.86 -13.75 -15.47
CA ARG A 199 15.82 -14.70 -15.09
C ARG A 199 15.51 -14.67 -13.59
N ILE A 200 16.54 -14.51 -12.74
CA ILE A 200 16.34 -14.36 -11.29
C ILE A 200 15.54 -13.08 -10.98
N ILE A 201 15.90 -11.94 -11.58
CA ILE A 201 15.15 -10.69 -11.38
C ILE A 201 13.69 -10.87 -11.82
N MET A 202 13.45 -11.37 -13.04
CA MET A 202 12.11 -11.55 -13.58
C MET A 202 11.26 -12.47 -12.70
N ASN A 203 11.81 -13.63 -12.27
CA ASN A 203 11.09 -14.54 -11.38
C ASN A 203 10.76 -13.92 -10.01
N ARG A 204 11.68 -13.12 -9.45
CA ARG A 204 11.49 -12.51 -8.14
C ARG A 204 10.53 -11.32 -8.16
N LEU A 205 10.30 -10.72 -9.33
CA LEU A 205 9.41 -9.57 -9.54
C LEU A 205 8.15 -9.91 -10.35
N LYS A 206 7.91 -11.19 -10.63
CA LYS A 206 6.75 -11.67 -11.40
C LYS A 206 5.41 -11.19 -10.83
N GLY A 207 4.43 -11.01 -11.71
CA GLY A 207 3.08 -10.59 -11.34
C GLY A 207 2.92 -9.10 -11.03
N ARG A 208 3.98 -8.29 -11.16
CA ARG A 208 3.94 -6.85 -10.88
C ARG A 208 3.63 -5.98 -12.11
N GLY A 209 3.43 -6.59 -13.27
CA GLY A 209 3.17 -5.88 -14.53
C GLY A 209 4.37 -5.05 -15.03
N LEU A 210 5.59 -5.50 -14.76
CA LEU A 210 6.81 -4.80 -15.19
C LEU A 210 7.12 -5.08 -16.66
N LYS A 211 7.70 -4.08 -17.33
CA LYS A 211 8.37 -4.27 -18.62
C LYS A 211 9.85 -4.60 -18.42
N TYR A 212 10.41 -5.37 -19.35
CA TYR A 212 11.82 -5.73 -19.32
C TYR A 212 12.47 -5.34 -20.64
N TYR A 213 13.66 -4.77 -20.55
CA TYR A 213 14.45 -4.37 -21.72
C TYR A 213 15.87 -4.92 -21.63
N GLN A 214 16.45 -5.27 -22.76
CA GLN A 214 17.88 -5.50 -22.91
C GLN A 214 18.52 -4.24 -23.51
N ILE A 215 19.62 -3.77 -22.92
CA ILE A 215 20.47 -2.76 -23.56
C ILE A 215 21.34 -3.44 -24.62
N GLU A 216 21.34 -2.90 -25.83
CA GLU A 216 22.16 -3.33 -26.96
C GLU A 216 23.09 -2.18 -27.40
N LEU A 217 24.27 -2.53 -27.91
CA LEU A 217 25.28 -1.59 -28.41
C LEU A 217 25.09 -1.40 -29.92
N ASP A 218 24.96 -0.15 -30.37
CA ASP A 218 25.18 0.22 -31.75
C ASP A 218 26.66 0.55 -31.97
N GLU A 219 27.40 -0.46 -32.43
CA GLU A 219 28.85 -0.39 -32.64
C GLU A 219 29.26 0.69 -33.66
N LYS A 220 28.35 1.11 -34.55
CA LYS A 220 28.67 2.12 -35.57
C LYS A 220 28.70 3.54 -35.01
N ASN A 221 28.00 3.77 -33.89
CA ASN A 221 27.78 5.12 -33.36
C ASN A 221 28.21 5.29 -31.89
N TYR A 222 28.73 4.25 -31.24
CA TYR A 222 28.99 4.25 -29.79
C TYR A 222 27.76 4.64 -28.97
N THR A 223 26.58 4.19 -29.41
CA THR A 223 25.32 4.47 -28.70
C THR A 223 24.69 3.20 -28.17
N PHE A 224 23.85 3.36 -27.16
CA PHE A 224 23.12 2.26 -26.55
C PHE A 224 21.63 2.47 -26.78
N PHE A 225 20.92 1.41 -27.13
CA PHE A 225 19.46 1.44 -27.27
C PHE A 225 18.83 0.28 -26.50
N ARG A 226 17.55 0.45 -26.14
CA ARG A 226 16.78 -0.58 -25.46
C ARG A 226 16.01 -1.44 -26.47
N LYS A 227 15.96 -2.74 -26.22
CA LYS A 227 15.10 -3.69 -26.90
C LYS A 227 14.19 -4.37 -25.90
N GLU A 228 12.88 -4.32 -26.12
CA GLU A 228 11.92 -4.98 -25.24
C GLU A 228 12.10 -6.50 -25.31
N ILE A 229 12.02 -7.15 -24.15
CA ILE A 229 12.08 -8.61 -24.03
C ILE A 229 10.83 -9.12 -23.33
N ILE A 230 10.38 -10.29 -23.75
CA ILE A 230 9.15 -10.91 -23.24
C ILE A 230 9.37 -11.36 -21.80
N ASP A 231 8.42 -11.05 -20.91
CA ASP A 231 8.40 -11.59 -19.57
C ASP A 231 8.14 -13.11 -19.59
N GLN A 232 9.17 -13.89 -19.25
CA GLN A 232 9.08 -15.36 -19.15
C GLN A 232 8.12 -15.83 -18.05
N PHE A 233 7.72 -14.93 -17.16
CA PHE A 233 6.82 -15.19 -16.04
C PHE A 233 5.47 -14.46 -16.19
N ILE A 234 5.11 -14.02 -17.39
CA ILE A 234 3.87 -13.26 -17.65
C ILE A 234 2.60 -13.97 -17.19
N SER A 235 2.58 -15.31 -17.20
CA SER A 235 1.45 -16.12 -16.71
C SER A 235 1.39 -16.27 -15.18
N SER A 236 2.33 -15.65 -14.46
CA SER A 236 2.40 -15.75 -13.01
C SER A 236 1.25 -14.98 -12.36
N PRO A 237 0.80 -15.42 -11.18
CA PRO A 237 -0.19 -14.71 -10.41
C PRO A 237 0.18 -13.25 -10.17
N GLU A 238 -0.81 -12.37 -10.24
CA GLU A 238 -0.62 -10.96 -9.91
C GLU A 238 -0.12 -10.77 -8.48
N TYR A 239 0.88 -9.91 -8.33
CA TYR A 239 1.47 -9.58 -7.03
C TYR A 239 0.47 -8.76 -6.22
N LEU A 240 0.20 -9.20 -4.99
CA LEU A 240 -0.68 -8.55 -4.00
C LEU A 240 -2.18 -8.55 -4.30
N PHE A 241 -2.72 -9.62 -4.93
CA PHE A 241 -4.17 -9.76 -5.11
C PHE A 241 -4.70 -11.19 -4.91
N LYS A 242 -3.83 -12.15 -4.60
CA LYS A 242 -4.20 -13.57 -4.45
C LYS A 242 -3.59 -14.17 -3.20
N PHE A 243 -4.37 -14.99 -2.51
CA PHE A 243 -3.94 -15.82 -1.39
C PHE A 243 -4.05 -17.30 -1.76
N TYR A 244 -3.03 -18.08 -1.40
CA TYR A 244 -2.94 -19.51 -1.70
C TYR A 244 -3.19 -20.33 -0.44
N ARG A 245 -4.30 -21.06 -0.47
CA ARG A 245 -4.71 -21.98 0.59
C ARG A 245 -3.74 -23.15 0.67
N ASP A 246 -3.41 -23.60 1.89
CA ASP A 246 -2.55 -24.78 2.05
C ASP A 246 -3.37 -26.04 1.73
N ASN A 247 -2.87 -26.90 0.82
CA ASN A 247 -3.58 -28.05 0.23
C ASN A 247 -4.08 -29.09 1.26
N ARG A 248 -3.72 -28.96 2.53
CA ARG A 248 -4.12 -29.85 3.62
C ARG A 248 -5.57 -29.67 4.05
N ASN A 249 -6.14 -28.49 3.77
CA ASN A 249 -7.55 -28.24 3.91
C ASN A 249 -8.11 -28.05 2.50
N VAL A 250 -8.85 -29.05 2.02
CA VAL A 250 -10.17 -28.89 1.39
C VAL A 250 -10.41 -29.72 0.09
N ARG A 251 -11.54 -30.46 0.07
CA ARG A 251 -12.19 -31.06 -1.12
C ARG A 251 -13.34 -30.20 -1.74
N ILE A 252 -13.65 -29.01 -1.20
CA ILE A 252 -14.89 -28.23 -1.43
C ILE A 252 -14.73 -26.69 -1.66
N LEU A 253 -13.65 -26.03 -1.22
CA LEU A 253 -13.38 -24.58 -1.30
C LEU A 253 -12.25 -24.29 -2.32
N PRO A 254 -12.22 -23.08 -2.91
CA PRO A 254 -11.16 -22.68 -3.83
C PRO A 254 -9.77 -22.68 -3.19
N SER A 255 -8.77 -23.19 -3.91
CA SER A 255 -7.36 -23.16 -3.50
C SER A 255 -6.70 -21.79 -3.65
N ILE A 256 -7.28 -20.93 -4.49
CA ILE A 256 -6.81 -19.56 -4.76
C ILE A 256 -7.95 -18.63 -4.40
N ILE A 257 -7.66 -17.63 -3.57
CA ILE A 257 -8.63 -16.65 -3.11
C ILE A 257 -8.17 -15.27 -3.58
N ASP A 258 -8.97 -14.67 -4.44
CA ASP A 258 -8.75 -13.30 -4.88
C ASP A 258 -9.15 -12.32 -3.77
N TYR A 259 -8.40 -11.24 -3.68
CA TYR A 259 -8.72 -10.12 -2.80
C TYR A 259 -8.38 -8.79 -3.46
N ARG A 260 -9.07 -7.73 -3.00
CA ARG A 260 -8.85 -6.36 -3.44
C ARG A 260 -8.54 -5.46 -2.27
N ILE A 261 -7.46 -4.71 -2.36
CA ILE A 261 -7.15 -3.63 -1.40
C ILE A 261 -8.13 -2.47 -1.65
N ILE A 262 -8.88 -2.09 -0.61
CA ILE A 262 -9.82 -0.96 -0.65
C ILE A 262 -9.28 0.27 0.08
N GLU A 263 -8.38 0.06 1.05
CA GLU A 263 -7.70 1.14 1.76
C GLU A 263 -6.32 0.67 2.19
N GLN A 264 -5.31 1.51 1.99
CA GLN A 264 -3.94 1.29 2.45
C GLN A 264 -3.41 2.62 2.98
N ARG A 265 -3.02 2.67 4.25
CA ARG A 265 -2.45 3.87 4.88
C ARG A 265 -1.29 3.48 5.79
N TYR A 266 -0.21 4.24 5.72
CA TYR A 266 0.90 4.13 6.66
C TYR A 266 1.14 5.47 7.35
N TYR A 267 1.16 5.44 8.68
CA TYR A 267 1.46 6.60 9.50
C TYR A 267 2.92 6.50 9.98
N SER A 268 3.85 7.09 9.22
CA SER A 268 5.29 7.01 9.49
C SER A 268 5.70 7.46 10.88
N SER A 269 5.17 8.59 11.36
CA SER A 269 5.48 9.11 12.71
C SER A 269 5.12 8.14 13.84
N ARG A 270 4.12 7.27 13.62
CA ARG A 270 3.67 6.25 14.57
C ARG A 270 4.13 4.85 14.20
N LYS A 271 4.85 4.69 13.08
CA LYS A 271 5.16 3.39 12.45
C LYS A 271 3.94 2.47 12.42
N LYS A 272 2.78 3.00 12.03
CA LYS A 272 1.49 2.30 12.08
C LYS A 272 0.95 2.01 10.69
N GLY A 273 0.68 0.73 10.41
CA GLY A 273 0.01 0.29 9.18
C GLY A 273 -1.50 0.12 9.37
N HIS A 274 -2.27 0.48 8.34
CA HIS A 274 -3.70 0.23 8.24
C HIS A 274 -4.03 -0.27 6.84
N LEU A 275 -4.69 -1.42 6.76
CA LEU A 275 -5.10 -2.04 5.51
C LEU A 275 -6.54 -2.52 5.62
N SER A 276 -7.31 -2.30 4.57
CA SER A 276 -8.63 -2.89 4.42
C SER A 276 -8.65 -3.61 3.09
N ILE A 277 -9.05 -4.89 3.10
CA ILE A 277 -9.18 -5.72 1.90
C ILE A 277 -10.57 -6.36 1.84
N ILE A 278 -11.06 -6.57 0.61
CA ILE A 278 -12.24 -7.40 0.34
C ILE A 278 -11.74 -8.76 -0.15
N LEU A 279 -12.16 -9.83 0.50
CA LEU A 279 -11.93 -11.22 0.11
C LEU A 279 -13.13 -11.74 -0.68
N ASP A 280 -12.88 -12.53 -1.73
CA ASP A 280 -13.94 -13.21 -2.46
C ASP A 280 -14.54 -14.39 -1.67
N TYR A 281 -13.78 -14.97 -0.74
CA TYR A 281 -14.19 -16.08 0.12
C TYR A 281 -13.67 -15.93 1.54
N LYS A 282 -14.41 -16.46 2.51
CA LYS A 282 -13.95 -16.58 3.90
C LYS A 282 -12.69 -17.45 4.01
N LEU A 283 -11.88 -17.12 5.00
CA LEU A 283 -10.65 -17.82 5.35
C LEU A 283 -10.78 -18.47 6.73
N PHE A 284 -10.06 -19.56 6.98
CA PHE A 284 -9.89 -20.04 8.36
C PHE A 284 -9.04 -19.04 9.16
N GLU A 285 -9.15 -19.04 10.48
CA GLU A 285 -8.38 -18.14 11.34
C GLU A 285 -6.85 -18.29 11.14
N SER A 286 -6.37 -19.52 10.94
CA SER A 286 -4.97 -19.80 10.63
C SER A 286 -4.52 -19.22 9.29
N GLU A 287 -5.42 -19.16 8.30
CA GLU A 287 -5.17 -18.57 7.00
C GLU A 287 -5.22 -17.04 7.05
N LEU A 288 -6.14 -16.48 7.83
CA LEU A 288 -6.20 -15.05 8.13
C LEU A 288 -4.91 -14.56 8.79
N LYS A 289 -4.39 -15.33 9.75
CA LYS A 289 -3.09 -15.03 10.36
C LYS A 289 -1.98 -15.03 9.30
N LYS A 290 -1.94 -16.05 8.44
CA LYS A 290 -0.93 -16.19 7.38
C LYS A 290 -0.98 -15.05 6.35
N ILE A 291 -2.16 -14.73 5.80
CA ILE A 291 -2.31 -13.61 4.85
C ILE A 291 -1.99 -12.27 5.54
N GLY A 292 -2.38 -12.11 6.81
CA GLY A 292 -2.08 -10.92 7.59
C GLY A 292 -0.58 -10.68 7.76
N GLU A 293 0.18 -11.71 8.14
CA GLU A 293 1.64 -11.66 8.23
C GLU A 293 2.29 -11.39 6.87
N GLU A 294 1.81 -12.04 5.81
CA GLU A 294 2.31 -11.85 4.45
C GLU A 294 2.12 -10.40 3.97
N LEU A 295 0.91 -9.85 4.13
CA LEU A 295 0.59 -8.47 3.76
C LEU A 295 1.34 -7.47 4.61
N LYS A 296 1.45 -7.68 5.93
CA LYS A 296 2.26 -6.84 6.82
C LYS A 296 3.71 -6.77 6.34
N ASN A 297 4.31 -7.91 6.01
CA ASN A 297 5.71 -7.95 5.58
C ASN A 297 5.94 -7.34 4.19
N LYS A 298 4.96 -7.44 3.27
CA LYS A 298 5.07 -6.90 1.91
C LYS A 298 4.72 -5.42 1.80
N LEU A 299 3.78 -4.92 2.60
CA LEU A 299 3.21 -3.58 2.50
C LEU A 299 3.62 -2.64 3.63
N PHE A 300 3.94 -3.17 4.81
CA PHE A 300 4.16 -2.40 6.03
C PHE A 300 5.40 -2.88 6.80
N ARG A 301 6.50 -3.07 6.08
CA ARG A 301 7.75 -3.61 6.64
C ARG A 301 8.29 -2.79 7.80
N ALA A 302 8.27 -1.46 7.66
CA ALA A 302 8.66 -0.53 8.72
C ALA A 302 7.60 -0.31 9.81
N ALA A 303 6.42 -0.95 9.72
CA ALA A 303 5.38 -0.79 10.74
C ALA A 303 5.68 -1.67 11.96
N LYS A 304 5.64 -1.03 13.13
CA LYS A 304 5.73 -1.69 14.45
C LYS A 304 4.37 -2.17 14.93
N ILE A 305 3.30 -1.48 14.52
CA ILE A 305 1.93 -1.79 14.91
C ILE A 305 0.99 -1.64 13.71
N GLY A 306 -0.11 -2.35 13.68
CA GLY A 306 -1.13 -2.11 12.67
C GLY A 306 -2.33 -3.02 12.74
N ARG A 307 -3.25 -2.80 11.80
CA ARG A 307 -4.44 -3.62 11.62
C ARG A 307 -4.71 -3.86 10.15
N ILE A 308 -5.16 -5.07 9.85
CA ILE A 308 -5.67 -5.48 8.55
C ILE A 308 -7.12 -5.88 8.77
N PHE A 309 -8.04 -5.22 8.07
CA PHE A 309 -9.46 -5.48 8.10
C PHE A 309 -9.86 -6.29 6.88
N TYR A 310 -10.62 -7.35 7.10
CA TYR A 310 -11.09 -8.27 6.07
C TYR A 310 -12.61 -8.13 5.93
N TYR A 311 -13.04 -7.73 4.75
CA TYR A 311 -14.45 -7.69 4.35
C TYR A 311 -14.71 -8.85 3.39
N ILE A 312 -15.93 -9.39 3.38
CA ILE A 312 -16.32 -10.42 2.42
C ILE A 312 -17.12 -9.77 1.30
N LYS A 313 -16.81 -10.14 0.06
CA LYS A 313 -17.51 -9.66 -1.13
C LYS A 313 -19.00 -9.97 -1.03
N GLY A 314 -19.83 -8.94 -1.24
CA GLY A 314 -21.29 -9.05 -1.17
C GLY A 314 -21.89 -8.90 0.23
N GLN A 315 -21.07 -8.77 1.28
CA GLN A 315 -21.53 -8.42 2.63
C GLN A 315 -21.49 -6.91 2.89
N SER A 316 -22.09 -6.47 4.01
CA SER A 316 -21.99 -5.09 4.47
C SER A 316 -20.53 -4.69 4.68
N THR A 317 -20.18 -3.46 4.29
CA THR A 317 -18.84 -2.87 4.47
C THR A 317 -18.73 -1.98 5.70
N GLU A 318 -19.77 -1.90 6.54
CA GLU A 318 -19.76 -1.03 7.72
C GLU A 318 -18.84 -1.56 8.82
N ILE A 319 -18.84 -2.87 9.03
CA ILE A 319 -17.98 -3.56 10.00
C ILE A 319 -17.26 -4.69 9.28
N ALA A 320 -15.94 -4.79 9.49
CA ALA A 320 -15.14 -5.86 8.92
C ALA A 320 -15.53 -7.23 9.49
N TRP A 321 -15.68 -8.23 8.63
CA TRP A 321 -15.97 -9.61 9.01
C TRP A 321 -14.89 -10.18 9.94
N ALA A 322 -13.62 -9.86 9.67
CA ALA A 322 -12.50 -10.21 10.54
C ALA A 322 -11.44 -9.11 10.55
N TYR A 323 -10.51 -9.18 11.50
CA TYR A 323 -9.29 -8.38 11.45
C TYR A 323 -8.09 -9.13 12.01
N THR A 324 -6.91 -8.76 11.53
CA THR A 324 -5.63 -9.13 12.14
C THR A 324 -5.01 -7.88 12.74
N HIS A 325 -4.70 -7.93 14.02
CA HIS A 325 -3.89 -6.93 14.70
C HIS A 325 -2.47 -7.47 14.88
N TYR A 326 -1.48 -6.63 14.65
CA TYR A 326 -0.09 -6.97 14.89
C TYR A 326 0.62 -5.85 15.64
N ASN A 327 1.55 -6.25 16.49
CA ASN A 327 2.56 -5.40 17.13
C ASN A 327 3.93 -6.11 17.08
N GLU A 328 4.93 -5.62 17.80
CA GLU A 328 6.29 -6.22 17.79
C GLU A 328 6.36 -7.58 18.50
N GLU A 329 5.40 -7.90 19.37
CA GLU A 329 5.41 -9.10 20.20
C GLU A 329 4.48 -10.20 19.67
N ASN A 330 3.32 -9.81 19.13
CA ASN A 330 2.29 -10.75 18.73
C ASN A 330 1.52 -10.33 17.47
N THR A 331 0.88 -11.34 16.86
CA THR A 331 -0.10 -11.17 15.79
C THR A 331 -1.34 -11.98 16.16
N GLU A 332 -2.44 -11.27 16.35
CA GLU A 332 -3.73 -11.81 16.77
C GLU A 332 -4.75 -11.61 15.64
N THR A 333 -5.57 -12.63 15.39
CA THR A 333 -6.67 -12.56 14.44
C THR A 333 -7.97 -12.75 15.19
N LYS A 334 -8.99 -11.95 14.84
CA LYS A 334 -10.32 -12.08 15.40
C LYS A 334 -11.35 -12.04 14.29
N VAL A 335 -12.24 -13.03 14.29
CA VAL A 335 -13.43 -13.05 13.44
C VAL A 335 -14.59 -12.45 14.24
N GLN A 336 -15.32 -11.52 13.63
CA GLN A 336 -16.47 -10.83 14.25
C GLN A 336 -17.81 -11.35 13.72
N GLY A 337 -17.84 -11.88 12.49
CA GLY A 337 -19.00 -12.60 11.93
C GLY A 337 -18.88 -14.12 12.11
N LEU A 338 -19.62 -14.88 11.31
CA LEU A 338 -19.60 -16.34 11.25
C LEU A 338 -18.30 -16.85 10.66
N ILE A 339 -17.68 -17.80 11.37
CA ILE A 339 -16.67 -18.67 10.78
C ILE A 339 -17.31 -19.68 9.82
N ILE A 340 -16.48 -20.34 9.01
CA ILE A 340 -16.92 -21.27 7.95
C ILE A 340 -17.73 -22.43 8.56
N GLU A 341 -17.29 -22.95 9.71
CA GLU A 341 -17.92 -24.06 10.41
C GLU A 341 -19.32 -23.70 10.93
N GLU A 342 -19.47 -22.51 11.52
CA GLU A 342 -20.74 -22.01 12.04
C GLU A 342 -21.74 -21.72 10.93
N GLU A 343 -21.27 -21.12 9.82
CA GLU A 343 -22.10 -20.92 8.64
C GLU A 343 -22.59 -22.26 8.06
N GLN A 344 -21.73 -23.28 8.03
CA GLN A 344 -22.10 -24.61 7.58
C GLN A 344 -23.16 -25.27 8.49
N VAL A 345 -23.13 -25.01 9.79
CA VAL A 345 -24.18 -25.45 10.73
C VAL A 345 -25.52 -24.83 10.35
N PHE A 346 -25.58 -23.51 10.12
CA PHE A 346 -26.81 -22.86 9.68
C PHE A 346 -27.30 -23.37 8.32
N ILE A 347 -26.39 -23.60 7.36
CA ILE A 347 -26.74 -24.18 6.06
C ILE A 347 -27.36 -25.57 6.24
N ASN A 348 -26.80 -26.41 7.10
CA ASN A 348 -27.32 -27.75 7.35
C ASN A 348 -28.70 -27.70 8.01
N ILE A 349 -28.89 -26.81 9.00
CA ILE A 349 -30.19 -26.58 9.63
C ILE A 349 -31.22 -26.15 8.59
N ALA A 350 -30.89 -25.15 7.77
CA ALA A 350 -31.77 -24.64 6.72
C ALA A 350 -32.16 -25.73 5.70
N LYS A 351 -31.20 -26.56 5.28
CA LYS A 351 -31.44 -27.68 4.36
C LYS A 351 -32.31 -28.78 4.96
N SER A 352 -32.20 -29.02 6.26
CA SER A 352 -33.01 -30.03 6.97
C SER A 352 -34.41 -29.56 7.35
N ASP A 353 -34.73 -28.29 7.09
CA ASP A 353 -36.01 -27.69 7.46
C ASP A 353 -37.12 -28.10 6.47
N ASN A 354 -38.08 -28.86 7.00
CA ASN A 354 -39.20 -29.45 6.24
C ASN A 354 -40.52 -28.66 6.42
N ARG A 355 -40.49 -27.49 7.05
CA ARG A 355 -41.66 -26.60 7.14
C ARG A 355 -42.00 -26.02 5.76
N ASP A 356 -43.16 -25.35 5.66
CA ASP A 356 -43.54 -24.61 4.46
C ASP A 356 -42.76 -23.30 4.37
N ILE A 357 -41.52 -23.39 3.85
CA ILE A 357 -40.54 -22.30 3.81
C ILE A 357 -40.80 -21.37 2.62
N ILE A 358 -40.96 -20.08 2.91
CA ILE A 358 -40.98 -19.00 1.92
C ILE A 358 -39.56 -18.57 1.57
N GLY A 359 -38.71 -18.38 2.60
CA GLY A 359 -37.32 -18.05 2.39
C GLY A 359 -36.45 -18.21 3.64
N GLN A 360 -35.15 -18.40 3.42
CA GLN A 360 -34.14 -18.54 4.46
C GLN A 360 -32.90 -17.72 4.13
N TRP A 361 -32.37 -17.02 5.13
CA TRP A 361 -31.24 -16.09 4.98
C TRP A 361 -30.28 -16.24 6.15
N ILE A 362 -28.97 -16.30 5.88
CA ILE A 362 -27.95 -16.16 6.93
C ILE A 362 -27.54 -14.69 6.99
N ASP A 363 -27.85 -14.07 8.12
CA ASP A 363 -27.34 -12.76 8.48
C ASP A 363 -25.95 -12.94 9.09
N ASP A 364 -24.91 -12.55 8.34
CA ASP A 364 -23.52 -12.63 8.77
C ASP A 364 -23.00 -11.28 9.30
N SER A 365 -23.89 -10.50 9.91
CA SER A 365 -23.48 -9.25 10.53
C SER A 365 -22.64 -9.53 11.77
N ALA A 366 -21.56 -8.76 11.92
CA ALA A 366 -20.66 -8.86 13.06
C ALA A 366 -21.43 -8.82 14.39
N TYR A 367 -21.12 -9.75 15.29
CA TYR A 367 -21.69 -9.91 16.64
C TYR A 367 -23.16 -10.31 16.74
N ILE A 368 -23.94 -10.27 15.65
CA ILE A 368 -25.39 -10.55 15.67
C ILE A 368 -25.78 -11.56 14.58
N SER A 369 -24.88 -12.49 14.30
CA SER A 369 -25.08 -13.43 13.19
C SER A 369 -26.23 -14.41 13.50
N SER A 370 -27.07 -14.67 12.50
CA SER A 370 -28.28 -15.49 12.69
C SER A 370 -28.79 -16.14 11.41
N LEU A 371 -29.54 -17.23 11.55
CA LEU A 371 -30.35 -17.82 10.50
C LEU A 371 -31.79 -17.29 10.62
N LYS A 372 -32.27 -16.59 9.60
CA LYS A 372 -33.65 -16.13 9.49
C LYS A 372 -34.44 -17.05 8.58
N THR A 373 -35.62 -17.45 9.03
CA THR A 373 -36.53 -18.34 8.32
C THR A 373 -37.94 -17.75 8.30
N LEU A 374 -38.45 -17.44 7.11
CA LEU A 374 -39.85 -17.09 6.89
C LEU A 374 -40.60 -18.35 6.44
N TYR A 375 -41.63 -18.74 7.18
CA TYR A 375 -42.42 -19.93 6.90
C TYR A 375 -43.91 -19.70 7.13
N VAL A 376 -44.73 -20.59 6.57
CA VAL A 376 -46.18 -20.63 6.73
C VAL A 376 -46.56 -21.75 7.69
N SER A 377 -47.46 -21.46 8.62
CA SER A 377 -48.11 -22.45 9.48
C SER A 377 -49.54 -22.02 9.75
N GLU A 378 -50.50 -22.93 9.60
CA GLU A 378 -51.93 -22.64 9.83
C GLU A 378 -52.43 -21.37 9.10
N LYS A 379 -51.99 -21.16 7.84
CA LYS A 379 -52.29 -19.98 7.01
C LYS A 379 -51.78 -18.64 7.57
N ARG A 380 -50.86 -18.67 8.53
CA ARG A 380 -50.18 -17.50 9.10
C ARG A 380 -48.70 -17.53 8.77
N TYR A 381 -48.08 -16.36 8.67
CA TYR A 381 -46.67 -16.20 8.34
C TYR A 381 -45.85 -15.94 9.61
N PHE A 382 -44.70 -16.59 9.73
CA PHE A 382 -43.82 -16.46 10.89
C PHE A 382 -42.39 -16.22 10.46
N MET A 383 -41.73 -15.26 11.10
CA MET A 383 -40.29 -15.01 10.96
C MET A 383 -39.57 -15.54 12.20
N GLU A 384 -38.86 -16.66 12.05
CA GLU A 384 -37.98 -17.21 13.09
C GLU A 384 -36.55 -16.71 12.87
N THR A 385 -35.88 -16.27 13.93
CA THR A 385 -34.44 -15.97 13.94
C THR A 385 -33.75 -16.91 14.92
N LEU A 386 -32.82 -17.72 14.42
CA LEU A 386 -31.95 -18.59 15.22
C LEU A 386 -30.57 -17.93 15.35
N TYR A 387 -30.14 -17.66 16.58
CA TYR A 387 -28.85 -17.03 16.87
C TYR A 387 -27.75 -18.08 17.11
N GLN A 388 -26.48 -17.65 17.10
CA GLN A 388 -25.31 -18.51 17.33
C GLN A 388 -25.34 -19.21 18.70
N ASP A 389 -25.87 -18.55 19.73
CA ASP A 389 -26.06 -19.12 21.07
C ASP A 389 -27.21 -20.15 21.15
N LYS A 390 -27.80 -20.48 20.00
CA LYS A 390 -28.95 -21.37 19.82
C LYS A 390 -30.27 -20.82 20.36
N SER A 391 -30.28 -19.59 20.87
CA SER A 391 -31.53 -18.91 21.21
C SER A 391 -32.34 -18.63 19.95
N LYS A 392 -33.66 -18.51 20.13
CA LYS A 392 -34.59 -18.28 19.03
C LYS A 392 -35.54 -17.15 19.39
N SER A 393 -35.83 -16.30 18.41
CA SER A 393 -37.02 -15.46 18.40
C SER A 393 -37.95 -15.87 17.27
N CYS A 394 -39.25 -15.71 17.46
CA CYS A 394 -40.24 -15.96 16.43
C CYS A 394 -41.37 -14.94 16.55
N THR A 395 -41.71 -14.29 15.45
CA THR A 395 -42.77 -13.28 15.40
C THR A 395 -43.71 -13.52 14.23
N GLU A 396 -45.01 -13.34 14.46
CA GLU A 396 -46.03 -13.43 13.41
C GLU A 396 -45.90 -12.21 12.49
N GLN A 397 -45.93 -12.43 11.18
CA GLN A 397 -45.73 -11.41 10.16
C GLN A 397 -47.02 -11.12 9.40
N ILE A 398 -47.24 -9.84 9.12
CA ILE A 398 -48.18 -9.36 8.10
C ILE A 398 -47.39 -9.23 6.80
N ILE A 399 -47.84 -9.93 5.75
CA ILE A 399 -47.19 -9.93 4.43
C ILE A 399 -48.06 -9.17 3.45
N ASN A 400 -47.51 -8.09 2.87
CA ASN A 400 -48.19 -7.27 1.86
C ASN A 400 -47.40 -7.28 0.55
N LYS A 401 -48.10 -7.49 -0.58
CA LYS A 401 -47.47 -7.33 -1.91
C LYS A 401 -47.24 -5.85 -2.18
N VAL A 402 -46.01 -5.51 -2.57
CA VAL A 402 -45.62 -4.16 -3.00
C VAL A 402 -44.91 -4.24 -4.35
N PRO A 403 -44.80 -3.14 -5.13
CA PRO A 403 -44.22 -3.19 -6.48
C PRO A 403 -42.81 -3.80 -6.54
N ILE A 404 -42.05 -3.64 -5.46
CA ILE A 404 -40.66 -4.09 -5.33
C ILE A 404 -40.49 -5.47 -4.66
N GLY A 405 -41.57 -6.12 -4.20
CA GLY A 405 -41.48 -7.44 -3.55
C GLY A 405 -42.58 -7.72 -2.53
N LEU A 406 -42.23 -8.46 -1.48
CA LEU A 406 -43.11 -8.76 -0.34
C LEU A 406 -42.66 -7.95 0.86
N LYS A 407 -43.50 -7.05 1.36
CA LYS A 407 -43.25 -6.31 2.60
C LYS A 407 -43.64 -7.20 3.78
N CYS A 408 -42.73 -7.41 4.72
CA CYS A 408 -42.93 -8.16 5.94
C CYS A 408 -42.93 -7.20 7.14
N GLU A 409 -44.01 -7.23 7.91
CA GLU A 409 -44.19 -6.37 9.09
C GLU A 409 -44.54 -7.22 10.30
N ASP A 410 -43.88 -6.97 11.44
CA ASP A 410 -44.21 -7.63 12.70
C ASP A 410 -45.63 -7.24 13.12
N LYS A 411 -46.49 -8.23 13.37
CA LYS A 411 -47.89 -8.02 13.75
C LYS A 411 -48.04 -7.29 15.08
N THR A 412 -47.04 -7.37 15.96
CA THR A 412 -47.02 -6.64 17.24
C THR A 412 -46.59 -5.17 17.09
N GLY A 413 -46.19 -4.77 15.88
CA GLY A 413 -45.74 -3.43 15.54
C GLY A 413 -44.26 -3.20 15.82
N ASN A 414 -43.62 -2.38 15.00
CA ASN A 414 -42.24 -1.91 15.22
C ASN A 414 -42.26 -0.47 15.75
N LYS A 415 -41.62 -0.24 16.92
CA LYS A 415 -41.49 1.11 17.52
C LYS A 415 -40.49 2.02 16.79
N HIS A 416 -39.64 1.46 15.93
CA HIS A 416 -38.52 2.15 15.30
C HIS A 416 -38.72 2.43 13.80
N GLY A 417 -39.89 2.09 13.23
CA GLY A 417 -40.22 2.38 11.83
C GLY A 417 -39.45 1.55 10.79
N GLU A 418 -38.64 0.59 11.22
CA GLU A 418 -37.90 -0.30 10.33
C GLU A 418 -38.84 -1.38 9.77
N TYR A 419 -38.66 -1.75 8.50
CA TYR A 419 -39.42 -2.80 7.87
C TYR A 419 -38.55 -3.60 6.91
N ILE A 420 -39.03 -4.80 6.58
CA ILE A 420 -38.32 -5.73 5.70
C ILE A 420 -39.09 -5.83 4.39
N ILE A 421 -38.37 -5.83 3.28
CA ILE A 421 -38.90 -6.22 1.98
C ILE A 421 -38.07 -7.38 1.46
N ILE A 422 -38.74 -8.43 1.05
CA ILE A 422 -38.11 -9.50 0.29
C ILE A 422 -38.32 -9.19 -1.18
N ASP A 423 -37.24 -8.88 -1.89
CA ASP A 423 -37.33 -8.46 -3.29
C ASP A 423 -37.71 -9.63 -4.22
N LYS A 424 -37.93 -9.32 -5.51
CA LYS A 424 -38.31 -10.31 -6.53
C LYS A 424 -37.25 -11.38 -6.78
N ASN A 425 -36.00 -11.15 -6.39
CA ASN A 425 -34.89 -12.10 -6.47
C ASN A 425 -34.74 -12.92 -5.18
N GLY A 426 -35.52 -12.59 -4.15
CA GLY A 426 -35.46 -13.20 -2.83
C GLY A 426 -34.33 -12.70 -1.94
N ILE A 427 -33.89 -11.47 -2.16
CA ILE A 427 -32.97 -10.77 -1.27
C ILE A 427 -33.77 -10.12 -0.15
N LEU A 428 -33.38 -10.40 1.10
CA LEU A 428 -33.95 -9.77 2.29
C LEU A 428 -33.36 -8.35 2.44
N CYS A 429 -34.20 -7.34 2.32
CA CYS A 429 -33.81 -5.93 2.34
C CYS A 429 -34.39 -5.24 3.58
N TYR A 430 -33.54 -4.59 4.38
CA TYR A 430 -33.96 -3.82 5.56
C TYR A 430 -34.01 -2.33 5.23
N TYR A 431 -35.12 -1.70 5.59
CA TYR A 431 -35.37 -0.28 5.37
C TYR A 431 -35.62 0.44 6.69
N SER A 432 -35.13 1.68 6.79
CA SER A 432 -35.48 2.64 7.84
C SER A 432 -35.82 3.97 7.18
N SER A 433 -36.99 4.55 7.49
CA SER A 433 -37.44 5.82 6.87
C SER A 433 -37.41 5.84 5.32
N SER A 434 -37.56 4.66 4.69
CA SER A 434 -37.44 4.41 3.24
C SER A 434 -36.01 4.26 2.68
N ASP A 435 -34.98 4.43 3.50
CA ASP A 435 -33.60 4.16 3.12
C ASP A 435 -33.24 2.70 3.33
N LEU A 436 -32.70 2.08 2.29
CA LEU A 436 -32.19 0.71 2.32
C LEU A 436 -30.82 0.69 2.98
N PHE A 437 -30.71 0.09 4.15
CA PHE A 437 -29.45 0.05 4.90
C PHE A 437 -28.80 -1.34 4.95
N LYS A 438 -29.53 -2.41 4.61
CA LYS A 438 -28.97 -3.77 4.63
C LYS A 438 -29.62 -4.71 3.62
N LYS A 439 -28.83 -5.59 3.01
CA LYS A 439 -29.26 -6.66 2.12
C LYS A 439 -28.68 -8.00 2.54
N ILE A 440 -29.47 -9.07 2.45
CA ILE A 440 -29.03 -10.44 2.72
C ILE A 440 -29.51 -11.36 1.61
N ILE A 441 -28.57 -12.07 0.98
CA ILE A 441 -28.88 -13.02 -0.10
C ILE A 441 -29.48 -14.29 0.49
N GLY A 442 -30.57 -14.77 -0.09
CA GLY A 442 -31.25 -15.99 0.38
C GLY A 442 -30.52 -17.27 0.01
N ILE A 443 -30.63 -18.27 0.88
CA ILE A 443 -30.06 -19.62 0.72
C ILE A 443 -31.07 -20.56 0.09
N ARG A 444 -32.35 -20.36 0.40
CA ARG A 444 -33.50 -21.08 -0.15
C ARG A 444 -34.63 -20.07 -0.31
N ASN A 445 -35.20 -19.95 -1.51
CA ASN A 445 -36.24 -18.96 -1.83
C ASN A 445 -37.35 -19.57 -2.69
N ASN A 446 -38.59 -19.56 -2.18
CA ASN A 446 -39.80 -20.01 -2.90
C ASN A 446 -40.75 -18.84 -3.24
N ILE A 447 -40.26 -17.60 -3.21
CA ILE A 447 -41.05 -16.36 -3.33
C ILE A 447 -41.90 -16.29 -4.61
N LYS A 448 -41.47 -16.93 -5.70
CA LYS A 448 -42.25 -17.01 -6.95
C LYS A 448 -43.61 -17.71 -6.79
N GLN A 449 -43.81 -18.49 -5.74
CA GLN A 449 -45.11 -19.12 -5.45
C GLN A 449 -46.09 -18.16 -4.76
N ILE A 450 -45.59 -17.03 -4.25
CA ILE A 450 -46.37 -16.05 -3.47
C ILE A 450 -46.62 -14.77 -4.27
N LEU A 451 -45.63 -14.29 -5.03
CA LEU A 451 -45.76 -13.16 -5.97
C LEU A 451 -46.69 -13.53 -7.12
#